data_AF-A0A6A0QUK2-F1
#
_entry.id   AF-A0A6A0QUK2-F1
#
_cell.length_a   1.000
_cell.length_b   1.000
_cell.length_c   1.000
_cell.angle_alpha   90.00
_cell.angle_beta   90.00
_cell.angle_gamma   90.00
#
_symmetry.space_group_name_H-M   'P 1'
#
loop_
_entity.id
_entity.type
_entity.pdbx_description
1 polymer ?
#
loop_
_entity_poly.entity_id
_entity_poly.type
_entity_poly.pdbx_seq_one_letter_code
_entity_poly.pdbx_strand_id
1 'polypeptide(L)'
;MSFELVEFCEPASVPGKPFAGTSETVLGTYEAEGDAVRHGRSVWRQRRTAGTHDVMWWIVRVPGETLAHWIADASSDVEQIVDLNTHELISVPYRSPE
;
A
#
# COMPACT_ATOMS: atom_id res chain seq x y z
N MET A 1 5.80 -19.72 2.11
CA MET A 1 4.68 -18.96 1.53
C MET A 1 5.25 -17.62 1.16
N SER A 2 5.10 -17.17 -0.09
CA SER A 2 5.64 -15.88 -0.52
C SER A 2 4.59 -14.78 -0.36
N PHE A 3 5.07 -13.55 -0.27
CA PHE A 3 4.27 -12.33 -0.14
C PHE A 3 4.67 -11.35 -1.22
N GLU A 4 3.71 -10.67 -1.82
CA GLU A 4 3.95 -9.59 -2.78
C GLU A 4 3.59 -8.24 -2.17
N LEU A 5 4.45 -7.26 -2.42
CA LEU A 5 4.14 -5.84 -2.22
C LEU A 5 3.62 -5.30 -3.54
N VAL A 6 2.38 -4.82 -3.54
CA VAL A 6 1.72 -4.30 -4.75
C VAL A 6 1.39 -2.83 -4.53
N GLU A 7 1.74 -2.00 -5.51
CA GLU A 7 1.37 -0.59 -5.60
C GLU A 7 0.21 -0.44 -6.57
N PHE A 8 -0.79 0.34 -6.14
CA PHE A 8 -1.86 0.82 -6.98
C PHE A 8 -1.73 2.33 -7.12
N CYS A 9 -1.88 2.81 -8.35
CA CYS A 9 -1.81 4.23 -8.66
C CYS A 9 -2.92 4.63 -9.61
N GLU A 10 -3.71 5.60 -9.18
CA GLU A 10 -4.69 6.32 -10.00
C GLU A 10 -4.14 7.72 -10.32
N PRO A 11 -3.81 7.99 -11.59
CA PRO A 11 -3.29 9.28 -11.98
C PRO A 11 -4.29 10.40 -11.68
N ALA A 12 -3.77 11.56 -11.27
CA ALA A 12 -4.59 12.74 -11.04
C ALA A 12 -5.49 13.05 -12.25
N SER A 13 -6.74 13.42 -11.97
CA SER A 13 -7.70 13.76 -13.02
C SER A 13 -7.26 14.98 -13.83
N VAL A 14 -7.29 14.86 -15.15
CA VAL A 14 -7.00 15.98 -16.07
C VAL A 14 -8.31 16.48 -16.68
N PRO A 15 -8.68 17.77 -16.54
CA PRO A 15 -9.92 18.30 -17.09
C PRO A 15 -10.08 18.00 -18.58
N GLY A 16 -11.25 17.52 -18.97
CA GLY A 16 -11.57 17.17 -20.35
C GLY A 16 -10.99 15.84 -20.85
N LYS A 17 -10.25 15.11 -20.01
CA LYS A 17 -9.79 13.75 -20.32
C LYS A 17 -10.61 12.71 -19.51
N PRO A 18 -10.86 11.53 -20.09
CA PRO A 18 -11.44 10.43 -19.33
C PRO A 18 -10.47 9.96 -18.25
N PHE A 19 -11.02 9.29 -17.22
CA PHE A 19 -10.23 8.62 -16.20
C PHE A 19 -9.28 7.61 -16.85
N ALA A 20 -8.01 7.66 -16.46
CA ALA A 20 -6.94 6.85 -17.05
C ALA A 20 -6.93 5.40 -16.57
N GLY A 21 -7.74 5.07 -15.55
CA GLY A 21 -7.75 3.76 -14.90
C GLY A 21 -6.76 3.69 -13.75
N THR A 22 -6.90 2.63 -12.95
CA THR A 22 -5.97 2.26 -11.88
C THR A 22 -4.88 1.37 -12.47
N SER A 23 -3.61 1.72 -12.22
CA SER A 23 -2.46 0.87 -12.56
C SER A 23 -2.06 0.02 -11.35
N GLU A 24 -1.75 -1.24 -11.58
CA GLU A 24 -1.25 -2.19 -10.57
C GLU A 24 0.19 -2.58 -10.90
N THR A 25 1.10 -2.46 -9.93
CA THR A 25 2.51 -2.80 -10.10
C THR A 25 3.02 -3.61 -8.91
N VAL A 26 3.54 -4.81 -9.16
CA VAL A 26 4.24 -5.60 -8.14
C VAL A 26 5.63 -4.99 -7.93
N LEU A 27 5.86 -4.42 -6.74
CA LEU A 27 7.14 -3.80 -6.37
C LEU A 27 8.18 -4.83 -5.92
N GLY A 28 7.73 -6.01 -5.49
CA GLY A 28 8.61 -7.14 -5.19
C GLY A 28 7.88 -8.31 -4.54
N THR A 29 8.60 -9.42 -4.44
CA THR A 29 8.16 -10.65 -3.78
C THR A 29 9.13 -11.03 -2.67
N TYR A 30 8.61 -11.49 -1.54
CA TYR A 30 9.33 -11.72 -0.30
C TYR A 30 8.97 -13.08 0.29
N GLU A 31 9.92 -13.75 0.92
CA GLU A 31 9.67 -14.99 1.66
C GLU A 31 9.05 -14.74 3.04
N ALA A 32 9.12 -13.50 3.54
CA ALA A 32 8.59 -13.11 4.85
C ALA A 32 7.71 -11.85 4.73
N GLU A 33 6.53 -11.91 5.34
CA GLU A 33 5.55 -10.80 5.36
C GLU A 33 6.16 -9.52 5.95
N GLY A 34 6.91 -9.64 7.04
CA GLY A 34 7.54 -8.51 7.71
C GLY A 34 8.53 -7.73 6.83
N ASP A 35 9.18 -8.41 5.88
CA ASP A 35 10.09 -7.75 4.93
C ASP A 35 9.31 -6.99 3.85
N ALA A 36 8.22 -7.57 3.35
CA ALA A 36 7.30 -6.92 2.43
C ALA A 36 6.68 -5.65 3.05
N VAL A 37 6.20 -5.74 4.30
CA VAL A 37 5.63 -4.60 5.05
C VAL A 37 6.70 -3.54 5.32
N ARG A 38 7.93 -3.94 5.68
CA ARG A 38 9.02 -2.98 5.92
C ARG A 38 9.34 -2.19 4.64
N HIS A 39 9.38 -2.86 3.49
CA HIS A 39 9.58 -2.17 2.22
C HIS A 39 8.38 -1.30 1.85
N GLY A 40 7.15 -1.80 2.00
CA GLY A 40 5.92 -1.05 1.77
C GLY A 40 5.87 0.27 2.55
N ARG A 41 6.19 0.23 3.85
CA ARG A 41 6.30 1.44 4.69
C ARG A 41 7.39 2.41 4.22
N SER A 42 8.49 1.91 3.64
CA SER A 42 9.53 2.78 3.08
C SER A 42 9.05 3.51 1.83
N VAL A 43 8.42 2.78 0.89
CA VAL A 43 7.86 3.35 -0.35
C VAL A 43 6.74 4.34 -0.03
N TRP A 44 5.82 3.94 0.83
CA TRP A 44 4.72 4.78 1.30
C TRP A 44 5.23 6.11 1.83
N ARG A 45 6.14 6.10 2.81
CA ARG A 45 6.73 7.34 3.37
C ARG A 45 7.39 8.22 2.31
N GLN A 46 8.17 7.62 1.41
CA GLN A 46 8.83 8.37 0.34
C GLN A 46 7.81 9.06 -0.58
N ARG A 47 6.76 8.34 -0.98
CA ARG A 47 5.75 8.83 -1.92
C ARG A 47 4.87 9.92 -1.32
N ARG A 48 4.55 9.82 -0.03
CA ARG A 48 3.84 10.87 0.71
C ARG A 48 4.57 12.21 0.69
N THR A 49 5.90 12.17 0.77
CA THR A 49 6.72 13.39 0.72
C THR A 49 6.90 13.95 -0.69
N ALA A 50 6.50 13.22 -1.74
CA ALA A 50 6.72 13.63 -3.13
C ALA A 50 5.71 14.67 -3.65
N GLY A 51 4.63 14.95 -2.91
CA GLY A 51 3.67 16.01 -3.25
C GLY A 51 2.85 15.75 -4.53
N THR A 52 2.68 14.49 -4.93
CA THR A 52 1.82 14.14 -6.08
C THR A 52 0.33 14.28 -5.72
N HIS A 53 -0.49 14.58 -6.74
CA HIS A 53 -1.95 14.53 -6.66
C HIS A 53 -2.53 13.16 -7.08
N ASP A 54 -1.67 12.21 -7.44
CA ASP A 54 -2.08 10.85 -7.72
C ASP A 54 -2.60 10.18 -6.45
N VAL A 55 -3.66 9.39 -6.58
CA VAL A 55 -4.16 8.56 -5.47
C VAL A 55 -3.37 7.26 -5.51
N MET A 56 -2.68 6.96 -4.41
CA MET A 56 -1.82 5.78 -4.32
C MET A 56 -2.08 5.00 -3.04
N TRP A 57 -2.14 3.68 -3.17
CA TRP A 57 -2.17 2.77 -2.03
C TRP A 57 -1.32 1.54 -2.29
N TRP A 58 -0.90 0.89 -1.21
CA TRP A 58 -0.06 -0.30 -1.24
C TRP A 58 -0.71 -1.40 -0.44
N ILE A 59 -0.53 -2.64 -0.90
CA ILE A 59 -0.92 -3.83 -0.15
C ILE A 59 0.24 -4.81 -0.02
N VAL A 60 0.22 -5.60 1.05
CA VAL A 60 0.94 -6.87 1.12
C VAL A 60 -0.07 -7.99 1.10
N ARG A 61 0.09 -8.97 0.22
CA ARG A 61 -0.75 -10.18 0.15
C ARG A 61 0.07 -11.38 -0.27
N VAL A 62 -0.49 -12.57 -0.13
CA VAL A 62 0.03 -13.76 -0.80
C VAL A 62 -0.36 -13.68 -2.29
N PRO A 63 0.52 -14.07 -3.23
CA PRO A 63 0.20 -14.07 -4.64
C PRO A 63 -1.09 -14.84 -4.96
N GLY A 64 -2.02 -14.17 -5.63
CA GLY A 64 -3.31 -14.73 -6.03
C GLY A 64 -4.41 -14.69 -4.96
N GLU A 65 -4.12 -14.23 -3.74
CA GLU A 65 -5.16 -14.02 -2.72
C GLU A 65 -5.97 -12.74 -2.97
N THR A 66 -7.23 -12.77 -2.55
CA THR A 66 -8.14 -11.61 -2.62
C THR A 66 -8.04 -10.69 -1.40
N LEU A 67 -7.45 -11.18 -0.30
CA LEU A 67 -7.29 -10.43 0.94
C LEU A 67 -5.85 -9.94 1.09
N ALA A 68 -5.70 -8.74 1.66
CA ALA A 68 -4.41 -8.14 1.99
C ALA A 68 -4.13 -8.32 3.48
N HIS A 69 -2.87 -8.53 3.83
CA HIS A 69 -2.38 -8.61 5.21
C HIS A 69 -1.98 -7.23 5.75
N TRP A 70 -1.67 -6.29 4.86
CA TRP A 70 -1.36 -4.90 5.18
C TRP A 70 -1.87 -4.00 4.05
N ILE A 71 -2.34 -2.81 4.40
CA ILE A 71 -2.73 -1.75 3.46
C ILE A 71 -2.30 -0.38 3.99
N ALA A 72 -1.79 0.47 3.10
CA ALA A 72 -1.54 1.88 3.39
C ALA A 72 -1.94 2.77 2.22
N ASP A 73 -2.48 3.95 2.53
CA ASP A 73 -2.91 4.96 1.56
C ASP A 73 -2.04 6.21 1.70
N ALA A 74 -1.60 6.81 0.59
CA ALA A 74 -0.73 7.98 0.59
C ALA A 74 -1.35 9.21 1.28
N SER A 75 -2.67 9.34 1.26
CA SER A 75 -3.43 10.44 1.85
C SER A 75 -3.74 10.25 3.34
N SER A 76 -3.54 9.05 3.89
CA SER A 76 -3.90 8.70 5.27
C SER A 76 -2.69 8.68 6.20
N ASP A 77 -2.77 9.28 7.38
CA ASP A 77 -1.79 9.10 8.47
C ASP A 77 -1.93 7.76 9.21
N VAL A 78 -2.70 6.82 8.68
CA VAL A 78 -2.99 5.53 9.31
C VAL A 78 -2.75 4.42 8.30
N GLU A 79 -1.98 3.41 8.69
CA GLU A 79 -1.92 2.13 8.00
C GLU A 79 -2.88 1.14 8.66
N GLN A 80 -3.39 0.17 7.90
CA GLN A 80 -4.22 -0.90 8.43
C GLN A 80 -3.53 -2.25 8.23
N ILE A 81 -3.59 -3.08 9.25
CA ILE A 81 -3.01 -4.43 9.28
C ILE A 81 -4.14 -5.40 9.54
N VAL A 82 -4.21 -6.49 8.78
CA VAL A 82 -5.13 -7.59 9.11
C VAL A 82 -4.45 -8.49 10.12
N ASP A 83 -5.05 -8.61 11.30
CA ASP A 83 -4.66 -9.66 12.25
C ASP A 83 -5.27 -10.98 11.79
N LEU A 84 -4.43 -11.92 11.34
CA LEU A 84 -4.89 -13.20 10.82
C LEU A 84 -5.41 -14.15 11.91
N ASN A 85 -5.13 -13.89 13.19
CA ASN A 85 -5.67 -14.71 14.28
C ASN A 85 -7.11 -14.32 14.62
N THR A 86 -7.44 -13.03 14.50
CA THR A 86 -8.75 -12.47 14.85
C THR A 86 -9.59 -12.09 13.64
N HIS A 87 -8.97 -12.00 12.46
CA HIS A 87 -9.52 -11.43 11.23
C HIS A 87 -10.01 -9.99 11.37
N GLU A 88 -9.43 -9.23 12.30
CA GLU A 88 -9.74 -7.82 12.52
C GLU A 88 -8.74 -6.90 11.82
N LEU A 89 -9.22 -5.71 11.42
CA LEU A 89 -8.39 -4.63 10.92
C LEU A 89 -7.86 -3.80 12.08
N ILE A 90 -6.55 -3.87 12.31
CA ILE A 90 -5.84 -3.05 13.28
C ILE A 90 -5.38 -1.76 12.59
N SER A 91 -5.86 -0.62 13.09
CA SER A 91 -5.41 0.70 12.65
C SER A 91 -4.16 1.12 13.43
N VAL A 92 -3.06 1.37 12.72
CA VAL A 92 -1.79 1.81 13.32
C VAL A 92 -1.53 3.26 12.86
N PRO A 93 -1.59 4.24 13.77
CA PRO A 93 -1.28 5.62 13.41
C PRO A 93 0.20 5.76 13.07
N TYR A 94 0.49 6.40 11.96
CA TYR A 94 1.82 6.78 11.56
C TYR A 94 2.40 7.76 12.58
N ARG A 95 3.57 7.43 13.13
CA ARG A 95 4.41 8.36 13.88
C ARG A 95 5.68 8.55 13.07
N SER A 96 5.95 9.79 12.67
CA SER A 96 7.26 10.11 12.09
C SER A 96 8.35 9.71 13.09
N PRO A 97 9.44 9.06 12.65
CA PRO A 97 10.60 8.91 13.50
C PRO A 97 11.17 10.30 13.78
N GLU A 98 11.36 10.61 15.07
CA GLU A 98 12.07 11.81 15.55
C GLU A 98 13.53 11.85 15.07
#